data_AF-A0A8S3G073-F1
#
_entry.id   AF-A0A8S3G073-F1
#
_cell.length_a   1.000
_cell.length_b   1.000
_cell.length_c   1.000
_cell.angle_alpha   90.00
_cell.angle_beta   90.00
_cell.angle_gamma   90.00
#
_symmetry.space_group_name_H-M   'P 1'
#
loop_
_entity.id
_entity.type
_entity.pdbx_description
1 polymer ?
#
loop_
_entity_poly.entity_id
_entity_poly.type
_entity_poly.pdbx_seq_one_letter_code
_entity_poly.pdbx_strand_id
1 'polypeptide(L)'
;EAAWLLSNITAGNQQQVQAVIDAQLIPDVIHHLQHGEIQTQKEAAWCISNLTMNGSVQQIQYIVNLHVIPPLCNLLQQQDVQLLQVCLDALHNILKQTPEQNLEEVTMKIEECGGLDKIENLQTFSNNEIYQQSYEIIEKYFTNEN
;
A
#
# COMPACT_ATOMS: atom_id res chain seq x y z
N GLU A 1 -7.13 -3.05 -17.70
CA GLU A 1 -8.47 -2.46 -17.98
C GLU A 1 -9.43 -2.51 -16.79
N ALA A 2 -9.76 -3.68 -16.23
CA ALA A 2 -10.65 -3.77 -15.06
C ALA A 2 -10.06 -3.07 -13.81
N ALA A 3 -8.75 -3.22 -13.58
CA ALA A 3 -8.06 -2.54 -12.48
C ALA A 3 -7.97 -1.02 -12.68
N TRP A 4 -7.85 -0.53 -13.93
CA TRP A 4 -7.96 0.89 -14.26
C TRP A 4 -9.37 1.48 -14.01
N LEU A 5 -10.42 0.74 -14.33
CA LEU A 5 -11.78 1.18 -14.01
C LEU A 5 -12.00 1.22 -12.49
N LEU A 6 -11.49 0.21 -11.78
CA LEU A 6 -11.59 0.14 -10.33
C LEU A 6 -10.79 1.25 -9.65
N SER A 7 -9.61 1.62 -10.16
CA SER A 7 -8.84 2.74 -9.61
C SER A 7 -9.58 4.07 -9.74
N ASN A 8 -10.36 4.27 -10.82
CA ASN A 8 -11.21 5.45 -10.98
C ASN A 8 -12.42 5.44 -10.03
N ILE A 9 -12.94 4.26 -9.67
CA ILE A 9 -14.05 4.13 -8.72
C ILE A 9 -13.53 4.30 -7.28
N THR A 10 -12.37 3.74 -6.93
CA THR A 10 -11.75 3.91 -5.61
C THR A 10 -11.12 5.29 -5.40
N ALA A 11 -10.88 6.06 -6.47
CA ALA A 11 -10.54 7.49 -6.39
C ALA A 11 -11.74 8.38 -6.02
N GLY A 12 -12.92 7.80 -5.89
CA GLY A 12 -14.16 8.47 -5.52
C GLY A 12 -14.34 8.66 -4.02
N ASN A 13 -15.58 8.61 -3.53
CA ASN A 13 -15.90 8.72 -2.10
C ASN A 13 -15.92 7.35 -1.38
N GLN A 14 -15.98 7.37 -0.05
CA GLN A 14 -16.01 6.16 0.78
C GLN A 14 -17.12 5.16 0.41
N GLN A 15 -18.26 5.63 -0.14
CA GLN A 15 -19.34 4.74 -0.60
C GLN A 15 -18.95 3.99 -1.87
N GLN A 16 -18.20 4.62 -2.78
CA GLN A 16 -17.68 3.96 -3.97
C GLN A 16 -16.62 2.92 -3.61
N VAL A 17 -15.74 3.22 -2.65
CA VAL A 17 -14.82 2.23 -2.08
C VAL A 17 -15.60 1.06 -1.45
N GLN A 18 -16.67 1.35 -0.71
CA GLN A 18 -17.50 0.31 -0.09
C GLN A 18 -18.17 -0.57 -1.15
N ALA A 19 -18.69 0.01 -2.24
CA ALA A 19 -19.30 -0.76 -3.32
C ALA A 19 -18.31 -1.75 -3.98
N VAL A 20 -17.03 -1.39 -4.09
CA VAL A 20 -15.97 -2.30 -4.60
C VAL A 20 -15.70 -3.44 -3.62
N ILE A 21 -15.72 -3.15 -2.31
CA ILE A 21 -15.58 -4.16 -1.26
C ILE A 21 -16.78 -5.11 -1.28
N ASP A 22 -18.00 -4.58 -1.36
CA ASP A 22 -19.24 -5.34 -1.37
C ASP A 22 -19.36 -6.22 -2.64
N ALA A 23 -18.77 -5.76 -3.75
CA ALA A 23 -18.65 -6.53 -5.00
C ALA A 23 -17.58 -7.64 -4.94
N GLN A 24 -16.87 -7.80 -3.81
CA GLN A 24 -15.82 -8.79 -3.59
C GLN A 24 -14.65 -8.71 -4.59
N LEU A 25 -14.35 -7.51 -5.10
CA LEU A 25 -13.31 -7.32 -6.10
C LEU A 25 -11.91 -7.13 -5.50
N ILE A 26 -11.82 -6.77 -4.21
CA ILE A 26 -10.54 -6.53 -3.54
C ILE A 26 -9.63 -7.77 -3.49
N PRO A 27 -10.11 -8.98 -3.16
CA PRO A 27 -9.28 -10.18 -3.21
C PRO A 27 -8.66 -10.42 -4.59
N ASP A 28 -9.41 -10.19 -5.67
CA ASP A 28 -8.90 -10.33 -7.04
C ASP A 28 -7.84 -9.27 -7.36
N VAL A 29 -8.03 -8.03 -6.91
CA VAL A 29 -7.02 -6.95 -7.06
C VAL A 29 -5.73 -7.34 -6.34
N ILE A 30 -5.81 -7.87 -5.10
CA ILE A 30 -4.63 -8.32 -4.35
C ILE A 30 -3.96 -9.51 -5.04
N HIS A 31 -4.75 -10.45 -5.58
CA HIS A 31 -4.23 -11.59 -6.34
C HIS A 31 -3.42 -11.12 -7.56
N HIS A 32 -3.95 -10.15 -8.32
CA HIS A 32 -3.27 -9.55 -9.47
C HIS A 32 -2.07 -8.69 -9.08
N LEU A 33 -2.11 -8.02 -7.93
CA LEU A 33 -0.96 -7.30 -7.38
C LEU A 33 0.22 -8.25 -7.13
N GLN A 34 -0.05 -9.47 -6.66
CA GLN A 34 0.98 -10.45 -6.35
C GLN A 34 1.44 -11.28 -7.57
N HIS A 35 0.53 -11.67 -8.47
CA HIS A 35 0.81 -12.66 -9.52
C HIS A 35 0.64 -12.13 -10.95
N GLY A 36 0.14 -10.90 -11.12
CA GLY A 36 -0.07 -10.31 -12.43
C GLY A 36 1.24 -9.97 -13.13
N GLU A 37 1.16 -9.75 -14.44
CA GLU A 37 2.26 -9.14 -15.19
C GLU A 37 2.48 -7.69 -14.72
N ILE A 38 3.69 -7.15 -14.92
CA ILE A 38 4.09 -5.81 -14.44
C ILE A 38 3.03 -4.73 -14.70
N GLN A 39 2.44 -4.71 -15.90
CA GLN A 39 1.41 -3.73 -16.25
C GLN A 39 0.14 -3.88 -15.40
N THR A 40 -0.27 -5.13 -15.13
CA THR A 40 -1.43 -5.43 -14.28
C THR A 40 -1.12 -5.12 -12.81
N GLN A 41 0.09 -5.42 -12.34
CA GLN A 41 0.52 -5.09 -10.98
C GLN A 41 0.52 -3.58 -10.74
N LYS A 42 0.95 -2.78 -11.74
CA LYS A 42 0.84 -1.32 -11.68
C LYS A 42 -0.60 -0.87 -11.51
N GLU A 43 -1.52 -1.35 -12.35
CA GLU A 43 -2.94 -0.98 -12.24
C GLU A 43 -3.53 -1.40 -10.87
N ALA A 44 -3.17 -2.58 -10.38
CA ALA A 44 -3.59 -3.05 -9.07
C ALA A 44 -3.02 -2.19 -7.92
N ALA A 45 -1.74 -1.79 -8.00
CA ALA A 45 -1.09 -0.94 -7.02
C ALA A 45 -1.77 0.44 -6.95
N TRP A 46 -2.09 1.02 -8.11
CA TRP A 46 -2.87 2.26 -8.20
C TRP A 46 -4.26 2.11 -7.56
N CYS A 47 -4.95 1.01 -7.81
CA CYS A 47 -6.25 0.74 -7.21
C CYS A 47 -6.17 0.68 -5.68
N ILE A 48 -5.16 0.01 -5.13
CA ILE A 48 -4.95 -0.08 -3.69
C ILE A 48 -4.55 1.27 -3.09
N SER A 49 -3.64 2.02 -3.74
CA SER A 49 -3.24 3.35 -3.27
C SER A 49 -4.45 4.29 -3.18
N ASN A 50 -5.28 4.35 -4.22
CA ASN A 50 -6.51 5.14 -4.20
C ASN A 50 -7.50 4.70 -3.11
N LEU A 51 -7.63 3.39 -2.88
CA LEU A 51 -8.45 2.85 -1.80
C LEU A 51 -7.92 3.31 -0.45
N THR A 52 -6.62 3.22 -0.21
CA THR A 52 -6.03 3.67 1.05
C THR A 52 -6.15 5.18 1.24
N MET A 53 -6.11 5.98 0.17
CA MET A 53 -6.22 7.44 0.26
C MET A 53 -7.65 7.91 0.60
N ASN A 54 -8.67 7.27 0.02
CA ASN A 54 -10.08 7.69 0.16
C ASN A 54 -10.90 6.80 1.11
N GLY A 55 -10.32 5.68 1.54
CA GLY A 55 -10.99 4.69 2.39
C GLY A 55 -11.17 5.17 3.82
N SER A 56 -12.13 4.57 4.51
CA SER A 56 -12.24 4.70 5.97
C SER A 56 -11.27 3.74 6.67
N VAL A 57 -11.01 3.99 7.96
CA VAL A 57 -10.21 3.11 8.83
C VAL A 57 -10.66 1.64 8.75
N GLN A 58 -11.97 1.40 8.70
CA GLN A 58 -12.54 0.05 8.62
C GLN A 58 -12.22 -0.63 7.28
N GLN A 59 -12.24 0.13 6.18
CA GLN A 59 -11.92 -0.38 4.85
C GLN A 59 -10.42 -0.67 4.71
N ILE A 60 -9.57 0.15 5.34
CA ILE A 60 -8.13 -0.08 5.40
C ILE A 60 -7.82 -1.34 6.21
N GLN A 61 -8.43 -1.50 7.38
CA GLN A 61 -8.28 -2.71 8.18
C GLN A 61 -8.74 -3.96 7.41
N TYR A 62 -9.83 -3.85 6.65
CA TYR A 62 -10.29 -4.94 5.79
C TYR A 62 -9.22 -5.38 4.79
N ILE A 63 -8.56 -4.46 4.07
CA ILE A 63 -7.52 -4.84 3.11
C ILE A 63 -6.23 -5.34 3.77
N VAL A 64 -5.90 -4.84 4.97
CA VAL A 64 -4.79 -5.36 5.79
C VAL A 64 -5.07 -6.82 6.16
N ASN A 65 -6.29 -7.15 6.58
CA ASN A 65 -6.72 -8.51 6.87
C ASN A 65 -6.71 -9.42 5.64
N LEU A 66 -6.86 -8.86 4.44
CA LEU A 66 -6.68 -9.57 3.17
C LEU A 66 -5.22 -9.69 2.71
N HIS A 67 -4.25 -9.37 3.59
CA HIS A 67 -2.82 -9.54 3.32
C HIS A 67 -2.31 -8.70 2.14
N VAL A 68 -2.77 -7.45 2.03
CA VAL A 68 -2.28 -6.51 0.99
C VAL A 68 -0.84 -6.04 1.20
N ILE A 69 -0.33 -6.10 2.44
CA ILE A 69 1.00 -5.57 2.81
C ILE A 69 2.15 -6.29 2.08
N PRO A 70 2.28 -7.64 2.14
CA PRO A 70 3.41 -8.31 1.49
C PRO A 70 3.51 -8.08 -0.03
N PRO A 71 2.40 -8.11 -0.81
CA PRO A 71 2.43 -7.73 -2.23
C PRO A 71 2.93 -6.31 -2.48
N LEU A 72 2.50 -5.32 -1.68
CA LEU A 72 2.99 -3.93 -1.81
C LEU A 72 4.49 -3.84 -1.52
N CYS A 73 4.96 -4.47 -0.44
CA CYS A 73 6.37 -4.49 -0.08
C CYS A 73 7.22 -5.19 -1.15
N ASN A 74 6.71 -6.22 -1.83
CA ASN A 74 7.44 -6.88 -2.92
C ASN A 74 7.66 -5.96 -4.13
N LEU A 75 6.74 -5.04 -4.41
CA LEU A 75 6.88 -4.10 -5.52
C LEU A 75 7.89 -2.97 -5.24
N LEU A 76 8.30 -2.77 -3.98
CA LEU A 76 9.36 -1.81 -3.61
C LEU A 76 10.76 -2.16 -4.15
N GLN A 77 10.94 -3.36 -4.72
CA GLN A 77 12.20 -3.79 -5.32
C GLN A 77 12.29 -3.47 -6.83
N GLN A 78 11.22 -2.90 -7.40
CA GLN A 78 11.19 -2.55 -8.82
C GLN A 78 11.98 -1.26 -9.09
N GLN A 79 12.37 -1.02 -10.34
CA GLN A 79 13.10 0.19 -10.75
C GLN A 79 12.19 1.33 -11.22
N ASP A 80 10.89 1.07 -11.32
CA ASP A 80 9.93 2.05 -11.81
C ASP A 80 9.57 3.05 -10.70
N VAL A 81 10.02 4.29 -10.87
CA VAL A 81 9.82 5.39 -9.91
C VAL A 81 8.35 5.60 -9.58
N GLN A 82 7.45 5.57 -10.57
CA GLN A 82 6.03 5.81 -10.34
C GLN A 82 5.41 4.66 -9.54
N LEU A 83 5.79 3.42 -9.85
CA LEU A 83 5.33 2.26 -9.10
C LEU A 83 5.81 2.30 -7.64
N LEU A 84 7.07 2.66 -7.42
CA LEU A 84 7.64 2.81 -6.08
C LEU A 84 6.89 3.87 -5.27
N GLN A 85 6.64 5.05 -5.85
CA GLN A 85 5.87 6.12 -5.22
C GLN A 85 4.46 5.64 -4.84
N VAL A 86 3.74 5.01 -5.77
CA VAL A 86 2.38 4.50 -5.52
C VAL A 86 2.35 3.47 -4.39
N CYS A 87 3.34 2.57 -4.33
CA CYS A 87 3.42 1.57 -3.28
C CYS A 87 3.78 2.19 -1.92
N LEU A 88 4.70 3.15 -1.90
CA LEU A 88 5.06 3.90 -0.69
C LEU A 88 3.87 4.74 -0.17
N ASP A 89 3.11 5.36 -1.07
CA ASP A 89 1.90 6.12 -0.71
C ASP A 89 0.86 5.21 -0.07
N ALA A 90 0.63 4.03 -0.66
CA ALA A 90 -0.29 3.05 -0.11
C ALA A 90 0.13 2.60 1.30
N LEU A 91 1.40 2.23 1.48
CA LEU A 91 1.93 1.80 2.78
C LEU A 91 1.88 2.93 3.82
N HIS A 92 2.26 4.15 3.43
CA HIS A 92 2.20 5.31 4.31
C HIS A 92 0.76 5.61 4.74
N ASN A 93 -0.20 5.56 3.81
CA ASN A 93 -1.60 5.80 4.12
C ASN A 93 -2.19 4.72 5.04
N ILE A 94 -1.81 3.46 4.84
CA ILE A 94 -2.17 2.35 5.74
C ILE A 94 -1.66 2.65 7.16
N LEU A 95 -0.37 2.95 7.32
CA LEU A 95 0.23 3.26 8.62
C LEU A 95 -0.41 4.49 9.27
N LYS A 96 -0.61 5.56 8.51
CA LYS A 96 -1.16 6.84 8.99
C LYS A 96 -2.60 6.73 9.49
N GLN A 97 -3.42 5.89 8.85
CA GLN A 97 -4.84 5.75 9.17
C GLN A 97 -5.13 4.57 10.10
N THR A 98 -4.15 3.71 10.33
CA THR A 98 -4.28 2.63 11.32
C THR A 98 -4.33 3.24 12.72
N PRO A 99 -5.36 2.92 13.53
CA PRO A 99 -5.42 3.38 14.92
C PRO A 99 -4.22 2.86 15.71
N GLU A 100 -3.74 3.65 16.67
CA GLU A 100 -2.55 3.33 17.48
C GLU A 100 -2.58 1.91 18.07
N GLN A 101 -3.74 1.46 18.55
CA GLN A 101 -3.95 0.12 19.11
C GLN A 101 -3.70 -1.05 18.13
N ASN A 102 -3.74 -0.80 16.82
CA ASN A 102 -3.50 -1.79 15.76
C ASN A 102 -2.21 -1.49 14.98
N LEU A 103 -1.50 -0.41 15.32
CA LEU A 103 -0.33 0.03 14.57
C LEU A 103 0.82 -0.98 14.69
N GLU A 104 1.02 -1.54 15.88
CA GLU A 104 2.03 -2.58 16.15
C GLU A 104 1.81 -3.83 15.28
N GLU A 105 0.55 -4.24 15.06
CA GLU A 105 0.24 -5.37 14.18
C GLU A 105 0.64 -5.08 12.73
N VAL A 106 0.39 -3.85 12.26
CA VAL A 106 0.71 -3.44 10.89
C VAL A 106 2.22 -3.30 10.68
N THR A 107 2.94 -2.68 11.63
CA THR A 107 4.40 -2.55 11.55
C THR A 107 5.07 -3.92 11.58
N MET A 108 4.63 -4.82 12.47
CA MET A 108 5.12 -6.20 12.54
C MET A 108 4.91 -6.94 11.21
N LYS A 109 3.72 -6.83 10.58
CA LYS A 109 3.48 -7.43 9.25
C LYS A 109 4.43 -6.90 8.16
N ILE A 110 4.78 -5.60 8.23
CA ILE A 110 5.74 -4.99 7.29
C ILE A 110 7.14 -5.56 7.54
N GLU A 111 7.56 -5.69 8.79
CA GLU A 111 8.87 -6.27 9.15
C GLU A 111 8.98 -7.76 8.77
N GLU A 112 7.96 -8.56 9.09
CA GLU A 112 7.94 -10.00 8.83
C GLU A 112 8.07 -10.33 7.33
N CYS A 113 7.57 -9.46 6.45
CA CYS A 113 7.70 -9.62 5.00
C CYS A 113 9.00 -9.02 4.42
N GLY A 114 9.91 -8.52 5.26
CA GLY A 114 11.13 -7.81 4.87
C GLY A 114 10.84 -6.46 4.21
N GLY A 115 9.70 -5.85 4.53
CA GLY A 115 9.28 -4.57 3.99
C GLY A 115 10.12 -3.40 4.51
N LEU A 116 10.51 -3.45 5.80
CA LEU A 116 11.38 -2.43 6.41
C LEU A 116 12.72 -2.32 5.67
N ASP A 117 13.43 -3.44 5.49
CA ASP A 117 14.69 -3.48 4.72
C ASP A 117 14.54 -2.88 3.32
N LYS A 118 13.39 -3.13 2.66
CA LYS A 118 13.12 -2.59 1.32
C LYS A 118 12.90 -1.08 1.35
N ILE A 119 12.17 -0.57 2.35
CA ILE A 119 11.97 0.87 2.54
C ILE A 119 13.30 1.56 2.88
N GLU A 120 14.16 0.95 3.69
CA GLU A 120 15.51 1.46 3.98
C GLU A 120 16.36 1.54 2.70
N ASN A 121 16.34 0.49 1.87
CA ASN A 121 17.07 0.48 0.59
C ASN A 121 16.63 1.61 -0.34
N LEU A 122 15.36 2.02 -0.29
CA LEU A 122 14.85 3.14 -1.09
C LEU A 122 15.46 4.50 -0.69
N GLN A 123 16.08 4.62 0.49
CA GLN A 123 16.83 5.82 0.86
C GLN A 123 18.12 5.98 0.04
N THR A 124 18.60 4.92 -0.62
CA THR A 124 19.75 5.00 -1.53
C THR A 124 19.34 5.38 -2.96
N PHE A 125 18.04 5.47 -3.22
CA PHE A 125 17.49 5.73 -4.54
C PHE A 125 17.70 7.19 -4.94
N SER A 126 18.00 7.46 -6.21
CA SER A 126 18.36 8.82 -6.68
C SER A 126 17.19 9.83 -6.69
N ASN A 127 15.98 9.39 -6.37
CA ASN A 127 14.80 10.25 -6.33
C ASN A 127 14.60 10.80 -4.91
N ASN A 128 14.66 12.13 -4.76
CA ASN A 128 14.54 12.81 -3.47
C ASN A 128 13.18 12.61 -2.79
N GLU A 129 12.09 12.49 -3.55
CA GLU A 129 10.75 12.31 -2.99
C GLU A 129 10.59 10.92 -2.38
N ILE A 130 11.07 9.88 -3.09
CA ILE A 130 11.15 8.50 -2.58
C ILE A 130 12.02 8.45 -1.32
N TYR A 131 13.18 9.12 -1.33
CA TYR A 131 14.06 9.21 -0.16
C TYR A 131 13.34 9.83 1.05
N GLN A 132 12.75 11.02 0.87
CA GLN A 132 12.09 11.75 1.95
C GLN A 132 10.96 10.94 2.56
N GLN A 133 10.09 10.38 1.73
CA GLN A 133 8.96 9.59 2.20
C GLN A 133 9.39 8.31 2.91
N SER A 134 10.43 7.62 2.39
CA SER A 134 10.98 6.43 3.05
C SER A 134 11.57 6.77 4.42
N TYR A 135 12.29 7.90 4.52
CA TYR A 135 12.82 8.41 5.78
C TYR A 135 11.71 8.74 6.79
N GLU A 136 10.68 9.47 6.37
CA GLU A 136 9.54 9.83 7.25
C GLU A 136 8.81 8.60 7.79
N ILE A 137 8.61 7.57 6.96
CA ILE A 137 7.98 6.31 7.39
C ILE A 137 8.83 5.63 8.47
N ILE A 138 10.13 5.49 8.25
CA ILE A 138 11.04 4.85 9.20
C ILE A 138 11.11 5.63 10.50
N GLU A 139 11.33 6.94 10.43
CA GLU A 139 11.44 7.82 11.60
C GLU A 139 10.19 7.76 12.47
N LYS A 140 9.01 7.80 11.85
CA LYS A 140 7.74 7.91 12.57
C LYS A 140 7.24 6.60 13.14
N TYR A 141 7.40 5.49 12.41
CA TYR A 141 6.73 4.23 12.73
C TYR A 141 7.67 3.11 13.19
N PHE A 142 8.96 3.17 12.87
CA PHE A 142 9.92 2.09 13.14
C PHE A 142 11.10 2.51 14.03
N THR A 143 11.30 3.81 14.26
CA THR A 143 12.44 4.30 15.09
C THR A 143 12.07 4.44 16.57
N ASN A 144 10.77 4.45 16.91
CA ASN A 144 10.30 4.52 18.29
C ASN A 144 10.17 3.12 18.92
N GLU A 145 11.24 2.32 18.86
CA GLU A 145 11.41 1.24 19.84
C GLU A 145 11.70 1.89 21.20
N ASN A 146 10.68 1.96 22.06
CA ASN A 146 10.84 2.17 23.51
C ASN A 146 10.71 0.83 24.23
#